data_AF-A0AAU7JWV6-F1
#
_entry.id   AF-A0AAU7JWV6-F1
#
_cell.length_a   1.000
_cell.length_b   1.000
_cell.length_c   1.000
_cell.angle_alpha   90.00
_cell.angle_beta   90.00
_cell.angle_gamma   90.00
#
_symmetry.space_group_name_H-M   'P 1'
#
loop_
_entity.id
_entity.type
_entity.pdbx_description
1 polymer ?
#
loop_
_entity_poly.entity_id
_entity_poly.type
_entity_poly.pdbx_seq_one_letter_code
_entity_poly.pdbx_strand_id
1 'polypeptide(L)'
;MTRRFQLARFASMLMGFALLAGSFFAYSLVSKHIGSDLVRWFAGAASLVVDLWLAYAVNATVVARVDPDGAQRAAVEREREATRRG
;
A
#
# COMPACT_ATOMS: atom_id res chain seq x y z
N MET A 1 3.78 22.95 4.53
CA MET A 1 3.06 21.65 4.56
C MET A 1 2.29 21.50 5.87
N THR A 2 0.98 21.32 5.83
CA THR A 2 0.10 21.26 7.01
C THR A 2 0.24 19.92 7.75
N ARG A 3 0.31 19.93 9.10
CA ARG A 3 0.47 18.75 9.97
C ARG A 3 -0.46 17.57 9.63
N ARG A 4 -1.66 17.86 9.12
CA ARG A 4 -2.66 16.87 8.66
C ARG A 4 -2.14 15.96 7.54
N PHE A 5 -1.35 16.48 6.60
CA PHE A 5 -0.83 15.70 5.48
C PHE A 5 0.26 14.71 5.92
N GLN A 6 1.13 15.14 6.85
CA GLN A 6 2.13 14.23 7.44
C GLN A 6 1.47 13.14 8.27
N LEU A 7 0.41 13.47 9.04
CA LEU A 7 -0.36 12.49 9.79
C LEU A 7 -1.05 11.48 8.87
N ALA A 8 -1.61 11.93 7.75
CA ALA A 8 -2.22 11.06 6.74
C ALA A 8 -1.20 10.11 6.08
N ARG A 9 0.01 10.59 5.75
CA ARG A 9 1.10 9.72 5.25
C ARG A 9 1.55 8.72 6.31
N PHE A 10 1.69 9.15 7.56
CA PHE A 10 2.08 8.26 8.65
C PHE A 10 1.03 7.17 8.90
N ALA A 11 -0.26 7.54 8.96
CA ALA A 11 -1.35 6.59 9.09
C ALA A 11 -1.41 5.60 7.92
N SER A 12 -1.14 6.06 6.69
CA SER A 12 -1.07 5.21 5.51
C SER A 12 0.08 4.20 5.59
N MET A 13 1.26 4.64 6.02
CA MET A 13 2.41 3.76 6.24
C MET A 13 2.12 2.73 7.32
N LEU A 14 1.50 3.14 8.43
CA LEU A 14 1.15 2.25 9.53
C LEU A 14 0.12 1.19 9.10
N MET A 15 -0.89 1.60 8.32
CA MET A 15 -1.92 0.69 7.80
C MET A 15 -1.34 -0.30 6.78
N GLY A 16 -0.43 0.16 5.91
CA GLY A 16 0.31 -0.71 5.01
C GLY A 16 1.18 -1.72 5.74
N PHE A 17 1.87 -1.30 6.80
CA PHE A 17 2.67 -2.20 7.64
C PHE A 17 1.80 -3.25 8.35
N ALA A 18 0.64 -2.85 8.88
CA ALA A 18 -0.30 -3.76 9.52
C ALA A 18 -0.84 -4.82 8.55
N LEU A 19 -1.12 -4.43 7.29
CA LEU A 19 -1.56 -5.36 6.24
C LEU A 19 -0.48 -6.36 5.87
N LEU A 20 0.75 -5.90 5.63
CA LEU A 20 1.91 -6.76 5.37
C LEU A 20 2.14 -7.77 6.51
N ALA A 21 2.08 -7.31 7.76
CA ALA A 21 2.23 -8.17 8.93
C ALA A 21 1.10 -9.21 9.02
N GLY A 22 -0.15 -8.80 8.78
CA GLY A 22 -1.32 -9.69 8.78
C GLY A 22 -1.26 -10.76 7.70
N SER A 23 -0.92 -10.37 6.47
CA SER A 23 -0.80 -11.30 5.34
C SER A 23 0.35 -12.28 5.51
N PHE A 24 1.49 -11.83 6.04
CA PHE A 24 2.61 -12.73 6.37
C PHE A 24 2.22 -13.73 7.46
N PHE A 25 1.50 -13.29 8.49
CA PHE A 25 1.04 -14.16 9.56
C PHE A 25 0.02 -15.21 9.06
N ALA A 26 -0.94 -14.79 8.23
CA ALA A 26 -1.90 -15.67 7.60
C ALA A 26 -1.21 -16.70 6.69
N TYR A 27 -0.26 -16.27 5.87
CA TYR A 27 0.55 -17.15 5.02
C TYR A 27 1.34 -18.17 5.85
N SER A 28 1.99 -17.75 6.92
CA SER A 28 2.77 -18.63 7.80
C SER A 28 1.90 -19.72 8.45
N LEU A 29 0.70 -19.37 8.93
CA LEU A 29 -0.25 -20.32 9.51
C LEU A 29 -0.73 -21.38 8.49
N VAL A 30 -1.07 -20.93 7.28
CA VAL A 30 -1.56 -21.82 6.22
C VAL A 30 -0.44 -22.69 5.65
N SER A 31 0.76 -22.15 5.50
CA SER A 31 1.92 -22.86 4.93
C SER A 31 2.34 -24.08 5.75
N LYS A 32 2.11 -24.08 7.07
CA LYS A 32 2.42 -25.21 7.96
C LYS A 32 1.55 -26.43 7.71
N HIS A 33 0.37 -26.24 7.11
CA HIS A 33 -0.57 -27.32 6.79
C HIS A 33 -0.45 -27.78 5.33
N ILE A 34 0.37 -27.12 4.53
CA ILE A 34 0.59 -27.48 3.13
C ILE A 34 1.80 -28.41 3.05
N GLY A 35 1.54 -29.71 2.94
CA GLY A 35 2.59 -30.72 2.74
C GLY A 35 3.20 -30.74 1.33
N SER A 36 2.62 -30.01 0.38
CA SER A 36 3.10 -29.91 -1.00
C SER A 36 3.87 -28.61 -1.23
N ASP A 37 5.17 -28.69 -1.52
CA ASP A 37 6.02 -27.53 -1.82
C ASP A 37 5.48 -26.67 -2.98
N LEU A 38 4.82 -27.30 -3.95
CA LEU A 38 4.27 -26.63 -5.12
C LEU A 38 3.05 -25.77 -4.75
N VAL A 39 2.14 -26.31 -3.92
CA VAL A 39 0.98 -25.56 -3.39
C VAL A 39 1.45 -24.44 -2.45
N ARG A 40 2.52 -24.66 -1.69
CA ARG A 40 3.11 -23.64 -0.82
C ARG A 40 3.68 -22.47 -1.65
N TRP A 41 4.33 -22.77 -2.77
CA TRP A 41 4.83 -21.76 -3.70
C TRP A 41 3.69 -20.95 -4.34
N PHE A 42 2.62 -21.62 -4.82
CA PHE A 42 1.44 -20.93 -5.34
C PHE A 42 0.73 -20.08 -4.29
N ALA A 43 0.62 -20.56 -3.05
CA ALA A 43 0.07 -19.79 -1.95
C ALA A 43 0.90 -18.53 -1.66
N GLY A 44 2.24 -18.61 -1.77
CA GLY A 44 3.13 -17.46 -1.60
C GLY A 44 3.04 -16.46 -2.75
N ALA A 45 2.93 -16.95 -3.99
CA ALA A 45 2.69 -16.08 -5.14
C ALA A 45 1.31 -15.40 -5.06
N ALA A 46 0.28 -16.15 -4.65
CA ALA A 46 -1.06 -15.61 -4.46
C ALA A 46 -1.11 -14.56 -3.34
N SER A 47 -0.42 -14.78 -2.21
CA SER A 47 -0.37 -13.80 -1.13
C SER A 47 0.29 -12.49 -1.57
N LEU A 48 1.35 -12.55 -2.39
CA LEU A 48 1.99 -11.35 -2.94
C LEU A 48 1.05 -10.56 -3.87
N VAL A 49 0.30 -11.26 -4.73
CA VAL A 49 -0.68 -10.62 -5.62
C VAL A 49 -1.81 -9.97 -4.81
N VAL A 50 -2.33 -10.67 -3.80
CA VAL A 50 -3.36 -10.15 -2.90
C VAL A 50 -2.85 -8.94 -2.14
N ASP A 51 -1.64 -8.98 -1.59
CA ASP A 51 -1.03 -7.84 -0.89
C ASP A 51 -0.86 -6.62 -1.79
N LEU A 52 -0.41 -6.82 -3.03
CA LEU A 52 -0.27 -5.72 -3.99
C LEU A 52 -1.63 -5.10 -4.33
N TRP A 53 -2.65 -5.94 -4.55
CA TRP A 53 -4.02 -5.48 -4.80
C TRP A 53 -4.58 -4.71 -3.61
N LEU A 54 -4.41 -5.23 -2.41
CA LEU A 54 -4.90 -4.61 -1.19
C LEU A 54 -4.22 -3.28 -0.91
N ALA A 55 -2.89 -3.22 -1.08
CA ALA A 55 -2.12 -1.99 -0.98
C ALA A 55 -2.59 -0.94 -1.99
N TYR A 56 -2.87 -1.35 -3.23
CA TYR A 56 -3.39 -0.44 -4.26
C TYR A 56 -4.79 0.08 -3.91
N ALA A 57 -5.69 -0.79 -3.45
CA ALA A 57 -7.04 -0.43 -3.07
C ALA A 57 -7.07 0.52 -1.85
N VAL A 58 -6.25 0.24 -0.84
CA VAL A 58 -6.11 1.10 0.35
C VAL A 58 -5.53 2.45 -0.04
N ASN A 59 -4.47 2.46 -0.85
CA ASN A 59 -3.87 3.71 -1.31
C ASN A 59 -4.88 4.55 -2.13
N ALA A 60 -5.60 3.93 -3.06
CA ALA A 60 -6.66 4.60 -3.82
C ALA A 60 -7.73 5.21 -2.90
N THR A 61 -8.19 4.45 -1.91
CA THR A 61 -9.21 4.89 -0.94
C THR A 61 -8.70 6.03 -0.06
N VAL A 62 -7.48 5.92 0.45
CA VAL A 62 -6.88 6.96 1.30
C VAL A 62 -6.68 8.23 0.49
N VAL A 63 -6.17 8.15 -0.74
CA VAL A 63 -5.98 9.38 -1.52
C VAL A 63 -7.31 10.01 -1.90
N ALA A 64 -8.34 9.22 -2.24
CA ALA A 64 -9.69 9.75 -2.45
C ALA A 64 -10.26 10.46 -1.20
N ARG A 65 -9.86 10.02 0.00
CA ARG A 65 -10.28 10.65 1.28
C ARG A 65 -9.44 11.87 1.67
N VAL A 66 -8.15 11.87 1.35
CA VAL A 66 -7.18 12.91 1.77
C VAL A 66 -7.10 14.06 0.77
N ASP A 67 -7.29 13.76 -0.52
CA ASP A 67 -7.25 14.73 -1.62
C ASP A 67 -8.39 14.41 -2.61
N PRO A 68 -9.67 14.57 -2.21
CA PRO A 68 -10.82 14.26 -3.06
C PRO A 68 -10.84 15.10 -4.34
N ASP A 69 -10.35 16.35 -4.27
CA ASP A 69 -10.35 17.30 -5.37
C ASP A 69 -9.08 17.20 -6.24
N GLY A 70 -8.12 16.33 -5.87
CA GLY A 70 -6.83 16.19 -6.58
C GLY A 70 -5.93 17.43 -6.52
N ALA A 71 -6.29 18.42 -5.71
CA ALA A 71 -5.61 19.72 -5.64
C ALA A 71 -4.17 19.59 -5.10
N GLN A 72 -3.93 18.64 -4.19
CA GLN A 72 -2.58 18.39 -3.67
C GLN A 72 -1.72 17.62 -4.65
N ARG A 73 -2.28 16.65 -5.40
CA ARG A 73 -1.58 15.99 -6.51
C ARG A 73 -1.17 17.00 -7.59
N ALA A 74 -2.08 17.87 -8.00
CA ALA A 74 -1.82 18.91 -8.99
C ALA A 74 -0.79 19.96 -8.51
N ALA A 75 -0.67 20.18 -7.20
CA ALA A 75 0.37 21.04 -6.64
C ALA A 75 1.76 20.37 -6.71
N VAL A 76 1.85 19.08 -6.36
CA VAL A 76 3.11 18.31 -6.42
C VAL A 76 3.59 18.13 -7.87
N GLU A 77 2.67 17.95 -8.81
CA GLU A 77 2.99 17.78 -10.22
C GLU A 77 3.53 19.07 -10.84
N ARG A 78 2.93 20.23 -10.50
CA ARG A 78 3.47 21.55 -10.86
C ARG A 78 4.85 21.81 -10.28
N GLU A 79 5.10 21.39 -9.04
CA GLU A 79 6.41 21.55 -8.38
C GLU A 79 7.48 20.64 -9.01
N ARG A 80 7.11 19.41 -9.42
CA ARG A 80 7.98 18.52 -10.20
C ARG A 80 8.32 19.09 -11.57
N GLU A 81 7.35 19.65 -12.27
CA GLU A 81 7.59 20.30 -13.57
C GLU A 81 8.48 21.54 -13.44
N ALA A 82 8.30 22.35 -12.40
CA ALA A 82 9.18 23.49 -12.11
C ALA A 82 10.63 23.04 -11.84
N THR A 83 10.81 21.97 -11.06
CA THR A 83 12.14 21.40 -10.77
C THR A 83 12.82 20.80 -12.00
N ARG A 84 12.04 20.32 -12.99
CA ARG A 84 12.57 19.68 -14.20
C ARG A 84 12.96 20.68 -15.29
N ARG A 85 12.53 21.94 -15.18
CA ARG A 85 12.79 23.02 -16.15
C ARG A 85 13.82 24.04 -15.66
N GLY A 86 14.19 24.02 -14.38
CA GLY A 86 15.30 24.80 -13.81
C GLY A 86 16.57 23.99 -13.75
#